data_AF-A0A0E2B652-F1
#
_entry.id   AF-A0A0E2B652-F1
#
_cell.length_a   1.000
_cell.length_b   1.000
_cell.length_c   1.000
_cell.angle_alpha   90.00
_cell.angle_beta   90.00
_cell.angle_gamma   90.00
#
_symmetry.space_group_name_H-M   'P 1'
#
loop_
_entity.id
_entity.type
_entity.pdbx_description
1 polymer ?
#
loop_
_entity_poly.entity_id
_entity_poly.type
_entity_poly.pdbx_seq_one_letter_code
_entity_poly.pdbx_strand_id
1 'polypeptide(L)'
;MKPEANSKQQNQGELFRNRLDQILDPRHPLYQIAKKIDWEKFEKEFGKYYTEKTGRPGLRIRLLVGLHYLKHAYNVSDEKVVEGYLENPYWQYVCGNEYFEHDFPCDPTSLVKWRKRIGSDGVEKFLEETILLGQREGQIKDPEFRRVNVDTTVQEKAITFPTDAKLYHKNLPSPVSSVRKPVGQNLAA
;
A
#
# COMPACT_ATOMS: atom_id res chain seq x y z
N MET A 1 17.85 14.58 1.96
CA MET A 1 18.15 14.98 3.34
C MET A 1 17.63 13.92 4.32
N LYS A 2 18.32 13.72 5.46
CA LYS A 2 17.83 12.88 6.57
C LYS A 2 16.41 13.32 6.95
N PRO A 3 15.55 12.38 7.41
CA PRO A 3 14.20 12.73 7.83
C PRO A 3 14.21 13.74 8.97
N GLU A 4 13.22 14.63 9.01
CA GLU A 4 13.09 15.60 10.10
C GLU A 4 13.01 14.87 11.43
N ALA A 5 13.94 15.17 12.34
CA ALA A 5 13.78 14.84 13.75
C ALA A 5 12.64 15.69 14.32
N ASN A 6 11.92 15.16 15.31
CA ASN A 6 10.71 15.76 15.87
C ASN A 6 11.01 17.14 16.50
N SER A 7 11.01 18.22 15.70
CA SER A 7 11.20 19.58 16.19
C SER A 7 10.14 20.50 15.59
N LYS A 8 9.07 20.71 16.36
CA LYS A 8 8.16 21.84 16.13
C LYS A 8 7.98 22.64 17.42
N GLN A 9 7.93 23.96 17.21
CA GLN A 9 7.96 25.03 18.19
C GLN A 9 6.89 24.84 19.27
N GLN A 10 7.29 25.07 20.53
CA GLN A 10 6.39 25.08 21.69
C GLN A 10 5.37 26.22 21.55
N ASN A 11 4.23 25.91 20.96
CA ASN A 11 3.05 26.78 21.01
C ASN A 11 2.40 26.57 22.38
N GLN A 12 2.12 27.65 23.12
CA GLN A 12 1.62 27.58 24.51
C GLN A 12 0.27 26.82 24.65
N GLY A 13 -0.47 26.63 23.57
CA GLY A 13 -1.68 25.78 23.51
C GLY A 13 -1.42 24.27 23.45
N GLU A 14 -0.18 23.83 23.21
CA GLU A 14 0.18 22.41 23.19
C GLU A 14 0.40 21.81 24.59
N LEU A 15 0.45 22.66 25.63
CA LEU A 15 0.66 22.24 27.02
C LEU A 15 -0.43 21.27 27.54
N PHE A 16 -1.63 21.32 26.94
CA PHE A 16 -2.80 20.53 27.30
C PHE A 16 -3.14 19.43 26.29
N ARG A 17 -2.27 19.17 25.29
CA ARG A 17 -2.51 18.06 24.37
C ARG A 17 -2.20 16.75 25.10
N ASN A 18 -3.23 15.93 25.29
CA ASN A 18 -3.06 14.58 25.80
C ASN A 18 -2.18 13.78 24.82
N ARG A 19 -1.12 13.16 25.34
CA ARG A 19 -0.25 12.29 24.55
C ARG A 19 -1.01 11.02 24.16
N LEU A 20 -0.76 10.51 22.96
CA LEU A 20 -1.36 9.25 22.50
C LEU A 20 -1.05 8.10 23.47
N ASP A 21 0.15 8.05 24.04
CA ASP A 21 0.53 7.07 25.07
C ASP A 21 -0.38 7.03 26.30
N GLN A 22 -1.05 8.15 26.63
CA GLN A 22 -1.91 8.28 27.80
C GLN A 22 -3.38 7.99 27.49
N ILE A 23 -3.76 8.05 26.22
CA ILE A 23 -5.15 7.86 25.77
C ILE A 23 -5.38 6.42 25.29
N LEU A 24 -4.36 5.82 24.65
CA LEU A 24 -4.49 4.52 24.02
C LEU A 24 -4.43 3.38 25.04
N ASP A 25 -5.30 2.38 24.85
CA ASP A 25 -5.25 1.15 25.64
C ASP A 25 -3.95 0.35 25.36
N PRO A 26 -3.10 0.10 26.36
CA PRO A 26 -1.89 -0.71 26.21
C PRO A 26 -2.14 -2.15 25.77
N ARG A 27 -3.35 -2.67 25.97
CA ARG A 27 -3.74 -4.04 25.57
C ARG A 27 -3.99 -4.17 24.08
N HIS A 28 -4.17 -3.06 23.36
CA HIS A 28 -4.47 -3.11 21.93
C HIS A 28 -3.29 -3.69 21.12
N PRO A 29 -3.52 -4.63 20.18
CA PRO A 29 -2.44 -5.28 19.43
C PRO A 29 -1.49 -4.31 18.72
N LEU A 30 -2.03 -3.27 18.07
CA LEU A 30 -1.20 -2.25 17.41
C LEU A 30 -0.31 -1.48 18.38
N TYR A 31 -0.77 -1.22 19.60
CA TYR A 31 0.02 -0.53 20.62
C TYR A 31 1.21 -1.39 21.07
N GLN A 32 0.96 -2.69 21.29
CA GLN A 32 2.02 -3.63 21.65
C GLN A 32 3.05 -3.80 20.53
N ILE A 33 2.58 -3.96 19.29
CA ILE A 33 3.45 -4.11 18.11
C ILE A 33 4.32 -2.86 17.93
N ALA A 34 3.75 -1.66 18.10
CA ALA A 34 4.51 -0.41 18.02
C ALA A 34 5.66 -0.34 19.04
N LYS A 35 5.52 -0.96 20.21
CA LYS A 35 6.59 -1.04 21.23
C LYS A 35 7.61 -2.14 20.97
N LYS A 36 7.20 -3.22 20.31
CA LYS A 36 8.04 -4.41 20.08
C LYS A 36 8.90 -4.30 18.81
N ILE A 37 8.47 -3.50 17.84
CA ILE A 37 9.26 -3.24 16.63
C ILE A 37 10.55 -2.49 16.99
N ASP A 38 11.68 -2.99 16.47
CA ASP A 38 12.97 -2.32 16.54
C ASP A 38 13.06 -1.22 15.47
N TRP A 39 12.61 -0.02 15.84
CA TRP A 39 12.61 1.14 14.93
C TRP A 39 14.02 1.64 14.60
N GLU A 40 15.00 1.47 15.50
CA GLU A 40 16.37 1.90 15.25
C GLU A 40 17.02 1.12 14.13
N LYS A 41 16.74 -0.19 14.05
CA LYS A 41 17.20 -1.03 12.95
C LYS A 41 16.65 -0.55 11.61
N PHE A 42 15.37 -0.21 11.55
CA PHE A 42 14.78 0.38 10.35
C PHE A 42 15.38 1.73 9.98
N GLU A 43 15.68 2.59 10.96
CA GLU A 43 16.36 3.86 10.71
C GLU A 43 17.78 3.68 10.18
N LYS A 44 18.54 2.71 10.70
CA LYS A 44 19.89 2.37 10.22
C LYS A 44 19.87 1.76 8.81
N GLU A 45 18.95 0.83 8.55
CA GLU A 45 18.83 0.18 7.25
C GLU A 45 18.32 1.14 6.18
N PHE A 46 17.19 1.81 6.44
CA PHE A 46 16.61 2.70 5.45
C PHE A 46 17.31 4.06 5.38
N GLY A 47 18.02 4.46 6.44
CA GLY A 47 18.82 5.69 6.48
C GLY A 47 19.89 5.74 5.38
N LYS A 48 20.41 4.58 4.94
CA LYS A 48 21.38 4.45 3.83
C LYS A 48 20.84 5.02 2.51
N TYR A 49 19.53 4.97 2.29
CA TYR A 49 18.88 5.51 1.08
C TYR A 49 18.60 7.02 1.16
N TYR A 50 18.97 7.69 2.26
CA TYR A 50 18.81 9.13 2.44
C TYR A 50 20.15 9.84 2.48
N THR A 51 20.34 10.81 1.58
CA THR A 51 21.53 11.69 1.57
C THR A 51 21.40 12.79 2.63
N GLU A 52 22.46 13.14 3.33
CA GLU A 52 22.42 14.14 4.43
C GLU A 52 22.25 15.59 3.98
N LYS A 53 22.86 16.00 2.86
CA LYS A 53 23.11 17.43 2.58
C LYS A 53 22.25 18.09 1.49
N THR A 54 21.42 17.33 0.75
CA THR A 54 20.75 17.88 -0.44
C THR A 54 19.25 17.54 -0.49
N GLY A 55 18.43 18.53 -0.84
CA GLY A 55 16.99 18.41 -1.12
C GLY A 55 16.04 18.57 0.09
N ARG A 56 14.73 18.50 -0.17
CA ARG A 56 13.67 18.51 0.85
C ARG A 56 13.91 17.39 1.88
N PRO A 57 13.75 17.65 3.19
CA PRO A 57 13.83 16.60 4.20
C PRO A 57 12.84 15.49 3.90
N GLY A 58 13.31 14.25 4.03
CA GLY A 58 12.48 13.07 3.83
C GLY A 58 11.41 12.97 4.92
N LEU A 59 10.33 12.25 4.62
CA LEU A 59 9.38 11.83 5.65
C LEU A 59 10.08 10.90 6.64
N ARG A 60 9.62 10.91 7.90
CA ARG A 60 10.15 10.05 8.98
C ARG A 60 10.09 8.58 8.56
N ILE A 61 11.20 7.84 8.77
CA ILE A 61 11.28 6.43 8.39
C ILE A 61 10.21 5.62 9.11
N ARG A 62 10.03 5.86 10.42
CA ARG A 62 8.97 5.24 11.22
C ARG A 62 7.56 5.48 10.66
N LEU A 63 7.28 6.69 10.17
CA LEU A 63 6.00 7.01 9.54
C LEU A 63 5.77 6.16 8.28
N LEU A 64 6.77 6.11 7.39
CA LEU A 64 6.68 5.35 6.13
C LEU A 64 6.54 3.85 6.39
N VAL A 65 7.42 3.30 7.22
CA VAL A 65 7.41 1.88 7.61
C VAL A 65 6.07 1.52 8.29
N GLY A 66 5.57 2.37 9.20
CA GLY A 66 4.29 2.17 9.87
C GLY A 66 3.10 2.18 8.90
N LEU A 67 3.05 3.13 7.96
CA LEU A 67 1.99 3.18 6.95
C LEU A 67 2.03 1.95 6.03
N HIS A 68 3.22 1.49 5.63
CA HIS A 68 3.34 0.27 4.84
C HIS A 68 2.93 -0.97 5.62
N TYR A 69 3.30 -1.05 6.90
CA TYR A 69 2.84 -2.12 7.78
C TYR A 69 1.32 -2.17 7.87
N LEU A 70 0.67 -1.04 8.18
CA LEU A 70 -0.79 -0.93 8.28
C LEU A 70 -1.47 -1.27 6.96
N LYS A 71 -0.92 -0.77 5.85
CA LYS A 71 -1.42 -1.08 4.51
C LYS A 71 -1.48 -2.59 4.27
N HIS A 72 -0.40 -3.31 4.58
CA HIS A 72 -0.33 -4.76 4.37
C HIS A 72 -1.17 -5.52 5.39
N ALA A 73 -1.21 -5.10 6.65
CA ALA A 73 -2.00 -5.74 7.71
C ALA A 73 -3.51 -5.66 7.45
N TYR A 74 -4.00 -4.54 6.92
CA TYR A 74 -5.43 -4.32 6.64
C TYR A 74 -5.80 -4.52 5.17
N ASN A 75 -4.84 -4.88 4.30
CA ASN A 75 -5.03 -5.08 2.86
C ASN A 75 -5.75 -3.89 2.17
N VAL A 76 -5.26 -2.68 2.41
CA VAL A 76 -5.84 -1.43 1.87
C VAL A 76 -4.95 -0.78 0.81
N SER A 77 -5.50 0.17 0.04
CA SER A 77 -4.72 0.96 -0.93
C SER A 77 -3.85 2.02 -0.25
N ASP A 78 -2.94 2.64 -1.01
CA ASP A 78 -2.07 3.72 -0.50
C ASP A 78 -2.89 4.97 -0.10
N GLU A 79 -4.00 5.25 -0.80
CA GLU A 79 -4.92 6.35 -0.47
C GLU A 79 -5.70 6.02 0.80
N LYS A 80 -6.26 4.81 0.88
CA LYS A 80 -7.06 4.37 2.02
C LYS A 80 -6.27 4.28 3.31
N VAL A 81 -4.99 3.90 3.25
CA VAL A 81 -4.15 3.88 4.47
C VAL A 81 -3.90 5.29 5.01
N VAL A 82 -3.78 6.27 4.11
CA VAL A 82 -3.55 7.68 4.47
C VAL A 82 -4.85 8.33 4.99
N GLU A 83 -6.01 7.97 4.44
CA GLU A 83 -7.32 8.35 4.97
C GLU A 83 -7.56 7.74 6.37
N GLY A 84 -7.37 6.43 6.52
CA GLY A 84 -7.58 5.75 7.81
C GLY A 84 -6.62 6.20 8.92
N TYR A 85 -5.46 6.75 8.54
CA TYR A 85 -4.52 7.35 9.49
C TYR A 85 -5.11 8.56 10.23
N LEU A 86 -5.93 9.37 9.54
CA LEU A 86 -6.59 10.53 10.16
C LEU A 86 -7.64 10.11 11.18
N GLU A 87 -8.37 9.04 10.87
CA GLU A 87 -9.50 8.59 11.69
C GLU A 87 -9.05 7.79 12.93
N ASN A 88 -7.85 7.18 12.89
CA ASN A 88 -7.44 6.21 13.88
C ASN A 88 -6.19 6.63 14.70
N PRO A 89 -6.37 6.98 15.99
CA PRO A 89 -5.27 7.31 16.90
C PRO A 89 -4.19 6.21 17.04
N TYR A 90 -4.57 4.94 16.94
CA TYR A 90 -3.62 3.82 17.03
C TYR A 90 -2.68 3.80 15.81
N TRP A 91 -3.16 4.18 14.63
CA TRP A 91 -2.35 4.20 13.41
C TRP A 91 -1.28 5.29 13.49
N GLN A 92 -1.68 6.46 14.00
CA GLN A 92 -0.74 7.56 14.26
C GLN A 92 0.34 7.18 15.27
N TYR A 93 -0.04 6.43 16.31
CA TYR A 93 0.91 5.94 17.31
C TYR A 93 1.93 4.95 16.75
N VAL A 94 1.48 3.98 15.95
CA VAL A 94 2.39 3.04 15.26
C VAL A 94 3.41 3.81 14.41
N CYS A 95 2.94 4.82 13.67
CA CYS A 95 3.76 5.70 12.84
C CYS A 95 4.67 6.67 13.63
N GLY A 96 4.58 6.69 14.96
CA GLY A 96 5.48 7.48 15.82
C GLY A 96 5.06 8.91 16.08
N ASN A 97 3.76 9.21 15.99
CA ASN A 97 3.23 10.47 16.50
C ASN A 97 3.09 10.41 18.03
N GLU A 98 3.41 11.51 18.70
CA GLU A 98 3.23 11.66 20.15
C GLU A 98 1.84 12.20 20.49
N TYR A 99 1.25 12.98 19.56
CA TYR A 99 -0.04 13.62 19.69
C TYR A 99 -0.94 13.26 18.52
N PHE A 100 -2.24 13.36 18.73
CA PHE A 100 -3.22 13.16 17.68
C PHE A 100 -3.21 14.35 16.70
N GLU A 101 -3.00 14.06 15.43
CA GLU A 101 -2.99 15.01 14.32
C GLU A 101 -4.23 14.82 13.45
N HIS A 102 -4.76 15.90 12.88
CA HIS A 102 -5.93 15.88 12.00
C HIS A 102 -5.55 16.15 10.53
N ASP A 103 -4.25 16.31 10.26
CA ASP A 103 -3.72 16.59 8.94
C ASP A 103 -3.11 15.35 8.33
N PHE A 104 -3.16 15.25 7.01
CA PHE A 104 -2.58 14.12 6.30
C PHE A 104 -1.06 14.06 6.53
N PRO A 105 -0.51 12.88 6.89
CA PRO A 105 0.91 12.75 7.18
C PRO A 105 1.78 12.92 5.94
N CYS A 106 1.26 12.54 4.77
CA CYS A 106 1.92 12.68 3.48
C CYS A 106 0.91 12.51 2.33
N ASP A 107 1.33 12.87 1.12
CA ASP A 107 0.60 12.52 -0.10
C ASP A 107 0.76 11.02 -0.41
N PRO A 108 -0.29 10.29 -0.83
CA PRO A 108 -0.22 8.85 -1.16
C PRO A 108 0.89 8.48 -2.16
N THR A 109 1.22 9.38 -3.09
CA THR A 109 2.32 9.19 -4.05
C THR A 109 3.68 9.08 -3.36
N SER A 110 3.81 9.62 -2.15
CA SER A 110 5.01 9.51 -1.32
C SER A 110 5.31 8.06 -0.96
N LEU A 111 4.28 7.24 -0.71
CA LEU A 111 4.42 5.82 -0.43
C LEU A 111 4.92 5.05 -1.66
N VAL A 112 4.42 5.40 -2.85
CA VAL A 112 4.88 4.83 -4.12
C VAL A 112 6.36 5.20 -4.37
N LYS A 113 6.71 6.47 -4.17
CA LYS A 113 8.09 6.97 -4.33
C LYS A 113 9.03 6.32 -3.33
N TRP A 114 8.59 6.08 -2.10
CA TRP A 114 9.40 5.40 -1.09
C TRP A 114 9.66 3.95 -1.46
N ARG A 115 8.65 3.18 -1.88
CA ARG A 115 8.84 1.80 -2.37
C ARG A 115 9.84 1.74 -3.53
N LYS A 116 9.73 2.66 -4.49
CA LYS A 116 10.69 2.77 -5.60
C LYS A 116 12.11 3.10 -5.14
N ARG A 117 12.26 3.86 -4.05
CA ARG A 117 13.56 4.27 -3.51
C ARG A 117 14.27 3.12 -2.79
N ILE A 118 13.56 2.36 -1.96
CA ILE A 118 14.14 1.26 -1.19
C ILE A 118 14.40 0.01 -2.06
N GLY A 119 13.69 -0.12 -3.19
CA GLY A 119 13.83 -1.23 -4.12
C GLY A 119 13.32 -2.56 -3.57
N SER A 120 13.59 -3.65 -4.29
CA SER A 120 13.28 -5.02 -3.87
C SER A 120 13.96 -5.38 -2.56
N ASP A 121 15.25 -5.04 -2.43
CA ASP A 121 16.10 -5.43 -1.32
C ASP A 121 15.62 -4.80 -0.01
N GLY A 122 15.17 -3.55 -0.05
CA GLY A 122 14.61 -2.88 1.12
C GLY A 122 13.25 -3.46 1.53
N VAL A 123 12.43 -3.92 0.57
CA VAL A 123 11.16 -4.60 0.87
C VAL A 123 11.41 -5.98 1.48
N GLU A 124 12.43 -6.70 1.01
CA GLU A 124 12.84 -7.98 1.59
C GLU A 124 13.30 -7.79 3.05
N LYS A 125 14.12 -6.77 3.33
CA LYS A 125 14.51 -6.42 4.71
C LYS A 125 13.33 -6.06 5.59
N PHE A 126 12.35 -5.33 5.05
CA PHE A 126 11.12 -5.04 5.78
C PHE A 126 10.33 -6.30 6.15
N LEU A 127 10.22 -7.24 5.22
CA LEU A 127 9.54 -8.52 5.45
C LEU A 127 10.31 -9.39 6.45
N GLU A 128 11.63 -9.47 6.30
CA GLU A 128 12.54 -10.18 7.21
C GLU A 128 12.33 -9.74 8.66
N GLU A 129 12.35 -8.44 8.94
CA GLU A 129 12.10 -7.92 10.30
C GLU A 129 10.70 -8.25 10.83
N THR A 130 9.68 -8.21 9.97
CA THR A 130 8.31 -8.54 10.36
C THR A 130 8.17 -10.01 10.75
N ILE A 131 8.84 -10.90 10.00
CA ILE A 131 8.89 -12.33 10.30
C ILE A 131 9.68 -12.60 11.58
N LEU A 132 10.85 -11.99 11.74
CA LEU A 132 11.68 -12.14 12.95
C LEU A 132 10.97 -11.61 14.20
N LEU A 133 10.18 -10.55 14.07
CA LEU A 133 9.29 -10.10 15.14
C LEU A 133 8.25 -11.17 15.48
N GLY A 134 7.59 -11.76 14.48
CA GLY A 134 6.64 -12.85 14.69
C GLY A 134 7.26 -14.06 15.38
N GLN A 135 8.51 -14.41 15.05
CA GLN A 135 9.24 -15.50 15.70
C GLN A 135 9.60 -15.17 17.16
N ARG A 136 10.10 -13.96 17.44
CA ARG A 136 10.41 -13.49 18.81
C ARG A 136 9.19 -13.49 19.72
N GLU A 137 8.03 -13.16 19.16
CA GLU A 137 6.74 -13.14 19.88
C GLU A 137 6.05 -14.51 19.94
N GLY A 138 6.71 -15.56 19.45
CA GLY A 138 6.20 -16.92 19.44
C GLY A 138 4.96 -17.12 18.56
N GLN A 139 4.66 -16.17 17.68
CA GLN A 139 3.54 -16.23 16.74
C GLN A 139 3.86 -17.12 15.54
N ILE A 140 5.14 -17.20 15.16
CA ILE A 140 5.63 -18.07 14.10
C ILE A 140 6.58 -19.10 14.72
N LYS A 141 6.27 -20.37 14.55
CA LYS A 141 7.09 -21.47 15.06
C LYS A 141 8.07 -21.93 13.98
N ASP A 142 9.26 -22.40 14.39
CA ASP A 142 10.29 -22.93 13.48
C ASP A 142 9.80 -23.93 12.41
N PRO A 143 8.87 -24.88 12.69
CA PRO A 143 8.33 -25.76 11.66
C PRO A 143 7.51 -25.07 10.56
N GLU A 144 6.96 -23.87 10.80
CA GLU A 144 6.16 -23.14 9.81
C GLU A 144 7.01 -22.60 8.65
N PHE A 145 8.32 -22.41 8.85
CA PHE A 145 9.25 -22.04 7.78
C PHE A 145 9.54 -23.16 6.78
N ARG A 146 9.19 -24.42 7.10
CA ARG A 146 9.48 -25.56 6.22
C ARG A 146 8.61 -25.62 4.97
N ARG A 147 7.44 -24.98 4.99
CA ARG A 147 6.50 -25.01 3.87
C ARG A 147 5.80 -23.68 3.70
N VAL A 148 6.14 -22.98 2.61
CA VAL A 148 5.41 -21.80 2.16
C VAL A 148 4.36 -22.24 1.15
N ASN A 149 3.07 -22.12 1.51
CA ASN A 149 1.98 -22.34 0.57
C ASN A 149 1.72 -21.02 -0.18
N VAL A 150 2.05 -20.99 -1.46
CA VAL A 150 1.73 -19.85 -2.34
C VAL A 150 0.46 -20.21 -3.10
N ASP A 151 -0.66 -19.61 -2.71
CA ASP A 151 -1.93 -19.80 -3.40
C ASP A 151 -1.99 -18.89 -4.64
N THR A 152 -1.57 -19.42 -5.79
CA THR A 152 -1.75 -18.74 -7.07
C THR A 152 -3.08 -19.16 -7.68
N THR A 153 -4.20 -18.56 -7.25
CA THR A 153 -5.46 -18.72 -7.97
C THR A 153 -5.38 -17.95 -9.29
N VAL A 154 -5.05 -18.65 -10.37
CA VAL A 154 -5.19 -18.11 -11.73
C VAL A 154 -6.69 -18.04 -12.03
N GLN A 155 -7.27 -16.84 -12.01
CA GLN A 155 -8.54 -16.63 -12.70
C GLN A 155 -8.26 -16.65 -14.19
N GLU A 156 -8.84 -17.62 -14.90
CA GLU A 156 -8.94 -17.53 -16.36
C GLU A 156 -9.71 -16.25 -16.68
N LYS A 157 -8.99 -15.22 -17.11
CA LYS A 157 -9.62 -14.05 -17.69
C LYS A 157 -10.33 -14.57 -18.94
N ALA A 158 -11.64 -14.33 -19.05
CA ALA A 158 -12.43 -14.59 -20.25
C ALA A 158 -12.03 -13.65 -21.41
N ILE A 159 -10.74 -13.55 -21.69
CA ILE A 159 -10.21 -13.06 -22.95
C ILE A 159 -10.38 -14.21 -23.93
N THR A 160 -11.31 -14.04 -24.87
CA THR A 160 -11.31 -14.86 -26.07
C THR A 160 -9.91 -14.77 -26.68
N PHE A 161 -9.21 -15.90 -26.75
CA PHE A 161 -7.92 -15.99 -27.43
C PHE A 161 -8.08 -15.37 -28.82
N PRO A 162 -7.20 -14.43 -29.25
CA PRO A 162 -7.31 -13.84 -30.57
C PRO A 162 -6.96 -14.90 -31.59
N THR A 163 -7.94 -15.68 -32.02
CA THR A 163 -7.79 -16.51 -33.21
C THR A 163 -7.91 -15.57 -34.40
N ASP A 164 -6.87 -15.49 -35.22
CA ASP A 164 -6.85 -14.71 -36.46
C ASP A 164 -8.15 -14.88 -37.28
N ALA A 165 -8.74 -16.08 -37.28
CA ALA A 165 -10.03 -16.36 -37.92
C ALA A 165 -11.19 -15.44 -37.48
N LYS A 166 -11.29 -15.07 -36.18
CA LYS A 166 -12.30 -14.12 -35.70
C LYS A 166 -11.98 -12.69 -36.14
N LEU A 167 -10.69 -12.34 -36.26
CA LEU A 167 -10.26 -11.03 -36.76
C LEU A 167 -10.59 -10.88 -38.24
N TYR A 168 -10.34 -11.92 -39.04
CA TYR A 168 -10.74 -11.96 -40.46
C TYR A 168 -12.25 -11.85 -40.61
N HIS A 169 -13.04 -12.62 -39.85
CA HIS A 169 -14.51 -12.55 -39.90
C HIS A 169 -15.06 -11.16 -39.53
N LYS A 170 -14.40 -10.43 -38.63
CA LYS A 170 -14.80 -9.08 -38.23
C LYS A 170 -14.47 -8.01 -39.29
N ASN A 171 -13.51 -8.29 -40.16
CA ASN A 171 -13.05 -7.39 -41.22
C ASN A 171 -13.69 -7.69 -42.59
N LEU A 172 -14.52 -8.73 -42.73
CA LEU A 172 -15.32 -8.91 -43.95
C LEU A 172 -16.53 -7.96 -43.94
N PRO A 173 -16.66 -7.04 -44.91
CA PRO A 173 -17.89 -6.26 -45.09
C PRO A 173 -19.04 -7.21 -45.45
N SER A 174 -20.19 -7.07 -44.79
CA SER A 174 -21.37 -7.93 -44.99
C SER A 174 -21.82 -7.93 -46.46
N PRO A 175 -21.84 -9.08 -47.16
CA PRO A 175 -22.26 -9.11 -48.56
C PRO A 175 -23.71 -9.57 -48.68
N VAL A 176 -24.70 -8.81 -48.18
CA VAL A 176 -26.12 -9.05 -48.53
C VAL A 176 -26.94 -7.76 -48.52
N SER A 177 -26.96 -7.04 -49.64
CA SER A 177 -28.06 -6.11 -49.96
C SER A 177 -28.53 -6.16 -51.43
N SER A 178 -28.02 -7.09 -52.24
CA SER A 178 -28.36 -7.17 -53.67
C SER A 178 -28.91 -8.54 -54.07
N VAL A 179 -30.07 -8.92 -53.52
CA VAL A 179 -30.97 -9.87 -54.19
C VAL A 179 -32.37 -9.23 -54.21
N ARG A 180 -32.59 -8.36 -55.20
CA ARG A 180 -33.92 -7.83 -55.53
C ARG A 180 -34.77 -8.99 -56.07
N LYS A 181 -35.89 -9.28 -55.41
CA LYS A 181 -36.95 -10.16 -55.93
C LYS A 181 -37.54 -9.56 -57.23
N PRO A 182 -37.95 -10.38 -58.22
CA PRO A 182 -38.63 -9.88 -59.41
C PRO A 182 -40.04 -9.38 -59.06
N VAL A 183 -40.36 -8.15 -59.47
CA VAL A 183 -41.69 -7.55 -59.33
C VAL A 183 -42.54 -8.04 -60.50
N GLY A 184 -43.53 -8.89 -60.21
CA GLY A 184 -44.68 -9.10 -61.09
C GLY A 184 -45.79 -8.12 -60.71
N GLN A 185 -46.11 -7.18 -61.60
CA GLN A 185 -47.37 -6.43 -61.59
C GLN A 185 -48.20 -6.91 -62.78
N ASN A 186 -49.46 -7.26 -62.50
CA ASN A 186 -50.44 -7.78 -63.46
C ASN A 186 -51.24 -6.63 -64.13
N LEU A 187 -51.43 -6.78 -65.44
CA LEU A 187 -52.55 -6.36 -66.33
C LEU A 187 -53.01 -4.90 -66.45
N ALA A 188 -53.05 -4.38 -67.70
CA ALA A 188 -54.29 -3.95 -68.38
C ALA A 188 -54.06 -3.60 -69.87
N ALA A 189 -54.77 -4.31 -70.77
CA ALA A 189 -55.31 -3.96 -72.10
C ALA A 189 -55.20 -5.13 -73.08
#